data_AF-A0A522E561-F1
#
_entry.id   AF-A0A522E561-F1
#
_cell.length_a   1.000
_cell.length_b   1.000
_cell.length_c   1.000
_cell.angle_alpha   90.00
_cell.angle_beta   90.00
_cell.angle_gamma   90.00
#
_symmetry.space_group_name_H-M   'P 1'
#
loop_
_entity.id
_entity.type
_entity.pdbx_description
1 polymer ?
#
loop_
_entity_poly.entity_id
_entity_poly.type
_entity_poly.pdbx_seq_one_letter_code
_entity_poly.pdbx_strand_id
1 'polypeptide(L)'
;MAIQGKNKNLLVLLALLIILATAVYFLLFRKQEEEPLTDELGNPIQAQVVGQDLIGLLSELEAVKFDTSLFRSPAFLNLADFGVSLVSQAQGRINPFDVIGRGSQTSSAGK
;
A
#
# COMPACT_ATOMS: atom_id res chain seq x y z
N MET A 1 58.50 -8.56 -28.24
CA MET A 1 58.32 -9.99 -28.55
C MET A 1 57.69 -10.09 -29.94
N ALA A 2 58.48 -10.42 -30.96
CA ALA A 2 58.04 -10.35 -32.36
C ALA A 2 57.26 -11.62 -32.74
N ILE A 3 55.98 -11.48 -33.07
CA ILE A 3 55.13 -12.59 -33.50
C ILE A 3 55.26 -12.73 -35.03
N GLN A 4 56.04 -13.73 -35.46
CA GLN A 4 56.27 -14.13 -36.84
C GLN A 4 54.96 -14.47 -37.59
N GLY A 5 54.92 -14.13 -38.88
CA GLY A 5 53.70 -13.95 -39.70
C GLY A 5 52.73 -15.12 -39.84
N LYS A 6 53.07 -16.33 -39.39
CA LYS A 6 52.15 -17.49 -39.43
C LYS A 6 51.22 -17.55 -38.21
N ASN A 7 51.62 -16.94 -37.09
CA ASN A 7 50.88 -16.98 -35.82
C ASN A 7 49.91 -15.79 -35.70
N LYS A 8 50.10 -14.74 -36.51
CA LYS A 8 49.22 -13.57 -36.57
C LYS A 8 47.83 -13.94 -37.05
N ASN A 9 47.73 -14.77 -38.09
CA ASN A 9 46.43 -15.24 -38.62
C ASN A 9 45.72 -16.15 -37.60
N LEU A 10 46.47 -16.96 -36.85
CA LEU A 10 45.93 -17.77 -35.77
C LEU A 10 45.41 -16.92 -34.61
N LEU A 11 46.16 -15.86 -34.24
CA LEU A 11 45.73 -14.88 -33.22
C LEU A 11 44.49 -14.10 -33.65
N VAL A 12 44.41 -13.69 -34.92
CA VAL A 12 43.23 -13.01 -35.48
C VAL A 12 42.03 -13.94 -35.47
N LEU A 13 42.20 -15.22 -35.83
CA LEU A 13 41.12 -16.20 -35.81
C LEU A 13 40.64 -16.51 -34.39
N LEU A 14 41.57 -16.61 -33.43
CA LEU A 14 41.25 -16.79 -32.01
C LEU A 14 40.51 -15.57 -31.44
N ALA A 15 40.95 -14.35 -31.77
CA ALA A 15 40.28 -13.13 -31.36
C ALA A 15 38.86 -13.04 -31.94
N LEU A 16 38.68 -13.41 -33.21
CA LEU A 16 37.36 -13.45 -33.85
C LEU A 16 36.43 -14.45 -33.15
N LEU A 17 36.95 -15.62 -32.77
CA LEU A 17 36.19 -16.65 -32.08
C LEU A 17 35.75 -16.21 -30.68
N ILE A 18 36.62 -15.50 -29.95
CA ILE A 18 36.29 -14.94 -28.63
C ILE A 18 35.20 -13.87 -28.75
N ILE A 19 35.29 -12.98 -29.75
CA ILE A 19 34.27 -11.95 -30.01
C ILE A 19 32.92 -12.59 -30.37
N LEU A 20 32.95 -13.66 -31.17
CA LEU A 20 31.73 -14.37 -31.54
C LEU A 20 31.10 -15.09 -30.33
N ALA A 21 31.93 -15.71 -29.50
CA ALA A 21 31.48 -16.37 -28.29
C ALA A 21 30.87 -15.40 -27.27
N THR A 22 31.48 -14.21 -27.09
CA THR A 22 30.93 -13.18 -26.20
C THR A 22 29.64 -12.58 -26.75
N ALA A 23 29.52 -12.39 -28.06
CA ALA A 23 28.28 -11.93 -28.69
C ALA A 23 27.13 -12.93 -28.47
N VAL A 24 27.37 -14.22 -28.70
CA VAL A 24 26.36 -15.28 -28.47
C VAL A 24 26.00 -15.38 -26.99
N TYR A 25 26.97 -15.33 -26.09
CA TYR A 25 26.72 -15.32 -24.65
C TYR A 25 25.87 -14.12 -24.24
N PHE A 26 26.17 -12.93 -24.75
CA PHE A 26 25.42 -11.71 -24.41
C PHE A 26 23.99 -11.72 -24.96
N LEU A 27 23.76 -12.36 -26.12
CA LEU A 27 22.41 -12.52 -26.69
C LEU A 27 21.58 -13.56 -25.93
N LEU A 28 22.19 -14.66 -25.47
CA LEU A 28 21.48 -15.74 -24.78
C LEU A 28 21.30 -15.50 -23.28
N PHE A 29 22.24 -14.81 -22.63
CA PHE A 29 22.27 -14.60 -21.17
C PHE A 29 22.01 -13.16 -20.75
N ARG A 30 21.62 -12.26 -21.66
CA ARG A 30 21.03 -10.98 -21.25
C ARG A 30 19.74 -11.28 -20.49
N LYS A 31 19.81 -11.21 -19.16
CA LYS A 31 18.60 -11.04 -18.35
C LYS A 31 17.96 -9.73 -18.81
N GLN A 32 16.83 -9.86 -19.48
CA GLN A 32 15.95 -8.73 -19.71
C GLN A 32 15.42 -8.33 -18.34
N GLU A 33 15.85 -7.17 -17.84
CA GLU A 33 15.13 -6.54 -16.74
C GLU A 33 13.69 -6.37 -17.23
N GLU A 34 12.76 -7.03 -16.56
CA GLU A 34 11.35 -6.90 -16.88
C GLU A 34 10.94 -5.47 -16.51
N GLU A 35 11.04 -4.58 -17.49
CA GLU A 35 10.32 -3.31 -17.47
C GLU A 35 8.85 -3.63 -17.20
N PRO A 36 8.25 -3.05 -16.15
CA PRO A 36 6.85 -3.33 -15.83
C PRO A 36 6.00 -2.95 -17.04
N LEU A 37 5.26 -3.92 -17.57
CA LEU A 37 4.34 -3.68 -18.69
C LEU A 37 3.39 -2.56 -18.29
N THR A 38 3.48 -1.46 -19.02
CA THR A 38 2.65 -0.27 -18.87
C THR A 38 1.59 -0.25 -19.98
N ASP A 39 0.39 0.17 -19.62
CA ASP A 39 -0.71 0.49 -20.53
C ASP A 39 -0.37 1.71 -21.42
N GLU A 40 -1.17 1.99 -22.45
CA GLU A 40 -1.11 3.17 -23.33
C GLU A 40 -1.08 4.50 -22.55
N LEU A 41 -1.63 4.52 -21.31
CA LEU A 41 -1.58 5.66 -20.39
C LEU A 41 -0.34 5.66 -19.45
N GLY A 42 0.58 4.73 -19.59
CA GLY A 42 1.79 4.65 -18.75
C GLY A 42 1.55 4.07 -17.35
N ASN A 43 0.37 3.52 -17.08
CA ASN A 43 0.05 2.87 -15.81
C ASN A 43 0.54 1.42 -15.82
N PRO A 44 1.14 0.90 -14.74
CA PRO A 44 1.45 -0.52 -14.67
C PRO A 44 0.16 -1.33 -14.82
N ILE A 45 0.14 -2.39 -15.63
CA ILE A 45 -1.07 -3.19 -15.90
C ILE A 45 -1.73 -3.73 -14.60
N GLN A 46 -0.96 -3.88 -13.54
CA GLN A 46 -1.45 -4.26 -12.20
C GLN A 46 -2.38 -3.19 -11.58
N ALA A 47 -2.20 -1.90 -11.92
CA ALA A 47 -3.08 -0.82 -11.47
C ALA A 47 -4.45 -0.83 -12.15
N GLN A 48 -4.56 -1.41 -13.36
CA GLN A 48 -5.84 -1.61 -14.05
C GLN A 48 -6.79 -2.50 -13.24
N VAL A 49 -6.24 -3.55 -12.61
CA VAL A 49 -6.99 -4.52 -11.79
C VAL A 49 -7.59 -3.82 -10.56
N VAL A 50 -6.82 -2.96 -9.90
CA VAL A 50 -7.28 -2.19 -8.73
C VAL A 50 -8.39 -1.20 -9.10
N GLY A 51 -8.31 -0.57 -10.29
CA GLY A 51 -9.35 0.31 -10.79
C GLY A 51 -10.68 -0.41 -11.01
N GLN A 52 -10.63 -1.62 -11.57
CA GLN A 52 -11.82 -2.45 -11.82
C GLN A 52 -12.54 -2.83 -10.52
N ASP A 53 -11.80 -3.21 -9.48
CA ASP A 53 -12.35 -3.56 -8.16
C ASP A 53 -13.05 -2.36 -7.50
N LEU A 54 -12.47 -1.16 -7.62
CA LEU A 54 -13.05 0.06 -7.08
C LEU A 54 -14.38 0.43 -7.75
N ILE A 55 -14.46 0.22 -9.08
CA ILE A 55 -15.68 0.45 -9.87
C ILE A 55 -16.75 -0.57 -9.49
N GLY A 56 -16.37 -1.84 -9.27
CA GLY A 56 -17.26 -2.88 -8.77
C GLY A 56 -17.84 -2.54 -7.40
N LEU A 57 -16.97 -2.12 -6.46
CA LEU A 57 -17.37 -1.72 -5.12
C LEU A 57 -18.30 -0.49 -5.13
N LEU A 58 -18.02 0.48 -6.01
CA LEU A 58 -18.87 1.67 -6.15
C LEU A 58 -20.27 1.30 -6.67
N SER A 59 -20.34 0.40 -7.66
CA SER A 59 -21.62 -0.10 -8.18
C SER A 59 -22.41 -0.86 -7.11
N GLU A 60 -21.74 -1.61 -6.24
CA GLU A 60 -22.37 -2.31 -5.13
C GLU A 60 -22.89 -1.33 -4.07
N LEU A 61 -22.10 -0.32 -3.71
CA LEU A 61 -22.50 0.73 -2.76
C LEU A 61 -23.65 1.60 -3.29
N GLU A 62 -23.70 1.91 -4.58
CA GLU A 62 -24.80 2.68 -5.19
C GLU A 62 -26.13 1.91 -5.12
N ALA A 63 -26.08 0.59 -5.19
CA ALA A 63 -27.26 -0.26 -5.05
C ALA A 63 -27.79 -0.30 -3.60
N VAL A 64 -26.97 0.01 -2.60
CA VAL A 64 -27.39 0.08 -1.19
C VAL A 64 -28.16 1.38 -0.96
N LYS A 65 -29.49 1.30 -1.05
CA LYS A 65 -30.37 2.41 -0.67
C LYS A 65 -30.82 2.29 0.78
N PHE A 66 -30.66 3.37 1.51
CA PHE A 66 -31.15 3.47 2.88
C PHE A 66 -32.66 3.73 2.88
N ASP A 67 -33.42 2.77 3.38
CA ASP A 67 -34.87 2.90 3.49
C ASP A 67 -35.26 3.75 4.71
N THR A 68 -35.64 4.99 4.44
CA THR A 68 -36.11 5.94 5.46
C THR A 68 -37.53 5.63 5.98
N SER A 69 -38.25 4.69 5.35
CA SER A 69 -39.57 4.26 5.79
C SER A 69 -39.54 3.58 7.17
N LEU A 70 -38.42 2.92 7.50
CA LEU A 70 -38.22 2.27 8.80
C LEU A 70 -38.38 3.24 9.98
N PHE A 71 -37.95 4.49 9.83
CA PHE A 71 -38.10 5.53 10.87
C PHE A 71 -39.52 6.03 11.06
N ARG A 72 -40.40 5.76 10.09
CA ARG A 72 -41.84 6.08 10.18
C ARG A 72 -42.64 4.91 10.71
N SER A 73 -42.02 3.74 10.90
CA SER A 73 -42.71 2.57 11.42
C SER A 73 -43.17 2.82 12.87
N PRO A 74 -44.37 2.37 13.26
CA PRO A 74 -44.80 2.44 14.65
C PRO A 74 -43.84 1.72 15.59
N ALA A 75 -43.17 0.66 15.14
CA ALA A 75 -42.17 -0.05 15.92
C ALA A 75 -40.96 0.82 16.26
N PHE A 76 -40.48 1.64 15.31
CA PHE A 76 -39.38 2.58 15.55
C PHE A 76 -39.81 3.78 16.39
N LEU A 77 -40.98 4.36 16.10
CA LEU A 77 -41.49 5.54 16.81
C LEU A 77 -41.88 5.26 18.27
N ASN A 78 -42.35 4.04 18.55
CA ASN A 78 -42.71 3.60 19.90
C ASN A 78 -41.58 2.83 20.60
N LEU A 79 -40.37 2.82 20.02
CA LEU A 79 -39.21 2.21 20.66
C LEU A 79 -38.87 3.02 21.92
N ALA A 80 -39.31 2.52 23.06
CA ALA A 80 -38.93 3.06 24.35
C ALA A 80 -37.48 2.65 24.63
N ASP A 81 -36.59 3.64 24.70
CA ASP A 81 -35.20 3.42 25.11
C ASP A 81 -35.16 3.04 26.60
N PHE A 82 -34.43 1.98 26.94
CA PHE A 82 -34.22 1.54 28.31
C PHE A 82 -32.90 2.09 28.84
N GLY A 83 -32.80 3.41 28.87
CA GLY A 83 -31.70 4.10 29.52
C GLY A 83 -31.83 4.00 31.04
N VAL A 84 -30.87 3.36 31.71
CA VAL A 84 -30.75 3.45 33.17
C VAL A 84 -30.06 4.77 33.51
N SER A 85 -30.71 5.60 34.32
CA SER A 85 -30.07 6.79 34.89
C SER A 85 -28.92 6.34 35.79
N LEU A 86 -27.69 6.64 35.38
CA LEU A 86 -26.52 6.37 36.19
C LEU A 86 -26.48 7.35 37.35
N VAL A 87 -26.63 6.83 38.57
CA VAL A 87 -26.35 7.60 39.78
C VAL A 87 -24.89 8.07 39.75
N SER A 88 -24.68 9.33 40.12
CA SER A 88 -23.32 9.89 40.22
C SER A 88 -22.54 9.07 41.25
N GLN A 89 -21.50 8.39 40.77
CA GLN A 89 -20.62 7.58 41.61
C GLN A 89 -19.54 8.48 42.18
N ALA A 90 -19.06 8.19 43.39
CA ALA A 90 -17.91 8.90 43.94
C ALA A 90 -16.73 8.80 42.96
N GLN A 91 -16.02 9.92 42.75
CA GLN A 91 -14.85 9.95 41.87
C GLN A 91 -13.86 8.87 42.31
N GLY A 92 -13.45 8.02 41.37
CA GLY A 92 -12.50 6.94 41.63
C GLY A 92 -11.15 7.48 42.13
N ARG A 93 -10.30 6.57 42.62
CA ARG A 93 -8.94 6.92 43.03
C ARG A 93 -8.19 7.52 41.84
N ILE A 94 -7.34 8.50 42.12
CA ILE A 94 -6.43 9.06 41.10
C ILE A 94 -5.63 7.92 40.46
N ASN A 95 -5.46 7.98 39.13
CA ASN A 95 -4.79 6.93 38.38
C ASN A 95 -3.34 6.75 38.90
N PRO A 96 -2.97 5.60 39.47
CA PRO A 96 -1.64 5.38 40.03
C PRO A 96 -0.54 5.22 38.96
N PHE A 97 -0.92 5.10 37.69
CA PHE A 97 -0.04 5.10 36.53
C PHE A 97 -0.02 6.45 35.81
N ASP A 98 -0.75 7.46 36.31
CA ASP A 98 -0.59 8.81 35.80
C ASP A 98 0.84 9.28 36.07
N VAL A 99 1.45 9.91 35.08
CA VAL A 99 2.88 10.15 35.06
C VAL A 99 3.24 11.04 36.25
N ILE A 100 3.99 10.47 37.20
CA ILE A 100 4.49 11.17 38.39
C ILE A 100 5.25 12.41 37.88
N GLY A 101 4.69 13.60 38.07
CA GLY A 101 5.29 14.86 37.60
C GLY A 101 4.34 15.85 36.92
N ARG A 102 3.10 15.48 36.60
CA ARG A 102 2.05 16.46 36.24
C ARG A 102 1.07 16.67 37.39
N GLY A 103 1.60 16.76 38.61
CA GLY A 103 0.81 17.21 39.75
C GLY A 103 0.31 18.63 39.49
N SER A 104 -1.01 18.79 39.44
CA SER A 104 -1.73 20.01 39.80
C SER A 104 -1.12 21.33 39.31
N GLN A 105 -1.23 21.63 38.01
CA GLN A 105 -1.30 23.02 37.59
C GLN A 105 -2.76 23.48 37.68
N THR A 106 -3.26 23.55 38.92
CA THR A 106 -4.40 24.42 39.22
C THR A 106 -3.89 25.85 39.09
N SER A 107 -4.10 26.43 37.91
CA SER A 107 -4.01 27.86 37.66
C SER A 107 -4.99 28.57 38.61
N SER A 108 -4.44 29.12 39.69
CA SER A 108 -5.11 30.11 40.54
C SER A 108 -4.39 31.44 40.33
N ALA A 109 -4.62 32.06 39.18
CA ALA A 109 -4.34 33.47 38.94
C ALA A 109 -5.69 34.21 38.98
N GLY A 110 -5.91 35.00 40.04
CA GLY A 110 -7.08 35.86 40.15
C GLY A 110 -7.29 36.32 41.58
N LYS A 111 -6.94 37.59 41.81
CA LYS A 111 -7.05 38.38 43.06
C LYS A 111 -8.38 38.22 43.81
#